data_AF-A0A356EV89-F1
#
_entry.id   AF-A0A356EV89-F1
#
_cell.length_a   1.000
_cell.length_b   1.000
_cell.length_c   1.000
_cell.angle_alpha   90.00
_cell.angle_beta   90.00
_cell.angle_gamma   90.00
#
_symmetry.space_group_name_H-M   'P 1'
#
loop_
_entity.id
_entity.type
_entity.pdbx_description
1 polymer ?
#
loop_
_entity_poly.entity_id
_entity_poly.type
_entity_poly.pdbx_seq_one_letter_code
_entity_poly.pdbx_strand_id
1 'polypeptide(L)'
;GLCVWVRADQPWSGKLTFDLARWREWFHLPVNYPRINELTEWYVVTPDSTYEVIVDGGPARRMSGSELIAGLPIELTSSEEVRIIVRPVP
;
A
#
# COMPACT_ATOMS: atom_id res chain seq x y z
N GLY A 1 7.80 -7.55 -3.40
CA GLY A 1 7.33 -7.14 -2.08
C GLY A 1 7.84 -5.74 -1.78
N LEU A 2 7.07 -4.94 -1.05
CA LEU A 2 7.38 -3.57 -0.65
C LEU A 2 7.75 -3.52 0.83
N CYS A 3 8.61 -2.57 1.21
CA CYS A 3 8.79 -2.17 2.60
C CYS A 3 8.55 -0.65 2.69
N VAL A 4 7.63 -0.24 3.56
CA VAL A 4 7.36 1.16 3.88
C VAL A 4 7.80 1.41 5.31
N TRP A 5 8.53 2.51 5.52
CA TRP A 5 8.91 2.98 6.85
C TRP A 5 8.31 4.36 7.03
N VAL A 6 7.57 4.54 8.12
CA VAL A 6 6.91 5.80 8.46
C VAL A 6 7.39 6.22 9.84
N ARG A 7 7.80 7.48 9.97
CA ARG A 7 8.18 8.10 11.24
C ARG A 7 7.61 9.50 11.30
N ALA A 8 7.11 9.89 12.46
CA ALA A 8 6.58 11.23 12.71
C ALA A 8 7.24 11.86 13.94
N ASP A 9 7.52 13.17 13.87
CA ASP A 9 8.04 13.97 14.99
C ASP A 9 6.93 14.37 15.98
N GLN A 10 5.69 14.41 15.53
CA GLN A 10 4.49 14.67 16.32
C GLN A 10 3.52 13.48 16.24
N PRO A 11 2.56 13.35 17.17
CA PRO A 11 1.52 12.33 17.06
C PRO A 11 0.83 12.40 15.70
N TRP A 12 0.74 11.28 15.01
CA TRP A 12 0.18 11.20 13.67
C TRP A 12 -0.77 10.01 13.52
N SER A 13 -1.90 10.24 12.86
CA SER A 13 -2.86 9.20 12.50
C SER A 13 -3.25 9.35 11.05
N GLY A 14 -3.23 8.25 10.30
CA GLY A 14 -3.58 8.24 8.90
C GLY A 14 -3.73 6.83 8.35
N LYS A 15 -3.75 6.73 7.02
CA LYS A 15 -3.84 5.45 6.31
C LYS A 15 -2.74 5.33 5.28
N LEU A 16 -2.05 4.19 5.26
CA LEU A 16 -1.22 3.78 4.14
C LEU A 16 -2.10 3.09 3.10
N THR A 17 -2.33 3.75 1.97
CA THR A 17 -3.10 3.24 0.83
C THR A 17 -2.18 2.76 -0.27
N PHE A 18 -2.56 1.69 -0.95
CA PHE A 18 -1.84 1.14 -2.10
C PHE A 18 -2.54 1.50 -3.40
N ASP A 19 -1.77 1.62 -4.48
CA ASP A 19 -2.32 2.01 -5.76
C ASP A 19 -3.08 0.86 -6.43
N LEU A 20 -4.05 1.26 -7.25
CA LEU A 20 -4.72 0.41 -8.22
C LEU A 20 -4.17 0.72 -9.61
N ALA A 21 -4.20 -0.24 -10.54
CA ALA A 21 -3.87 -0.01 -11.94
C ALA A 21 -4.94 0.88 -12.61
N ARG A 22 -4.94 2.19 -12.34
CA ARG A 22 -5.97 3.15 -12.78
C ARG A 22 -6.10 3.18 -14.29
N TRP A 23 -5.00 3.00 -15.03
CA TRP A 23 -5.04 2.88 -16.50
C TRP A 23 -6.02 1.80 -16.98
N ARG A 24 -6.11 0.68 -16.26
CA ARG A 24 -6.98 -0.44 -16.59
C ARG A 24 -8.34 -0.31 -15.92
N GLU A 25 -8.33 -0.02 -14.63
CA GLU A 25 -9.54 -0.11 -13.79
C GLU A 25 -10.41 1.14 -13.87
N TRP A 26 -9.82 2.32 -14.08
CA TRP A 26 -10.56 3.59 -14.16
C TRP A 26 -10.65 4.12 -15.58
N PHE A 27 -9.56 4.02 -16.34
CA PHE A 27 -9.49 4.57 -17.69
C PHE A 27 -9.76 3.54 -18.79
N HIS A 28 -9.84 2.25 -18.45
CA HIS A 28 -10.13 1.15 -19.38
C HIS A 28 -9.26 1.17 -20.65
N LEU A 29 -8.00 1.59 -20.51
CA LEU A 29 -7.06 1.66 -21.62
C LEU A 29 -6.58 0.25 -22.00
N PRO A 30 -6.29 -0.02 -23.28
CA PRO A 30 -5.87 -1.33 -23.74
C PRO A 30 -4.42 -1.69 -23.33
N VAL A 31 -3.63 -0.70 -22.93
CA VAL A 31 -2.22 -0.87 -22.54
C VAL A 31 -1.85 0.14 -21.46
N ASN A 32 -0.88 -0.23 -20.62
CA ASN A 32 -0.30 0.67 -19.64
C ASN A 32 0.51 1.77 -20.35
N TYR A 33 0.02 3.01 -20.30
CA TYR A 33 0.70 4.18 -20.85
C TYR A 33 1.68 4.74 -19.82
N PRO A 34 3.00 4.50 -19.97
CA PRO A 34 3.86 4.41 -18.79
C PRO A 34 4.14 5.73 -18.05
N ARG A 35 3.78 6.91 -18.59
CA ARG A 35 4.32 8.21 -18.11
C ARG A 35 3.42 9.43 -18.39
N ILE A 36 2.18 9.42 -17.91
CA ILE A 36 1.51 10.69 -17.57
C ILE A 36 2.04 11.06 -16.17
N ASN A 37 3.05 11.93 -16.10
CA ASN A 37 3.75 12.25 -14.84
C ASN A 37 2.84 12.78 -13.73
N GLU A 38 1.65 13.27 -14.10
CA GLU A 38 0.64 13.77 -13.16
C GLU A 38 -0.16 12.64 -12.48
N LEU A 39 -0.01 11.38 -12.91
CA LEU A 39 -0.76 10.21 -12.44
C LEU A 39 0.14 9.04 -12.05
N THR A 40 1.16 9.28 -11.21
CA THR A 40 2.08 8.24 -10.74
C THR A 40 1.37 7.15 -9.96
N GLU A 41 1.63 5.88 -10.33
CA GLU A 41 1.28 4.68 -9.57
C GLU A 41 2.58 4.12 -8.96
N TRP A 42 2.69 4.07 -7.64
CA TRP A 42 3.90 3.68 -6.92
C TRP A 42 3.99 2.18 -6.68
N TYR A 43 3.02 1.61 -5.97
CA TYR A 43 2.95 0.18 -5.72
C TYR A 43 1.53 -0.32 -5.93
N VAL A 44 1.33 -0.88 -7.11
CA VAL A 44 0.03 -1.35 -7.57
C VAL A 44 -0.28 -2.72 -7.00
N VAL A 45 -1.45 -2.84 -6.37
CA VAL A 45 -2.03 -4.11 -5.92
C VAL A 45 -3.21 -4.50 -6.80
N THR A 46 -3.47 -5.80 -6.90
CA THR A 46 -4.64 -6.33 -7.61
C THR A 46 -5.76 -6.60 -6.60
N PRO A 47 -6.99 -6.07 -6.79
CA PRO A 47 -8.07 -6.14 -5.80
C PRO A 47 -8.32 -7.55 -5.25
N ASP A 48 -8.37 -8.55 -6.12
CA ASP A 48 -8.71 -9.93 -5.78
C ASP A 48 -7.49 -10.79 -5.41
N SER A 49 -6.27 -10.22 -5.45
CA SER A 49 -5.06 -10.92 -5.00
C SER A 49 -4.89 -10.85 -3.49
N THR A 50 -4.27 -11.87 -2.91
CA THR A 50 -3.95 -11.92 -1.48
C THR A 50 -2.51 -11.49 -1.23
N TYR A 51 -2.30 -10.76 -0.14
CA TYR A 51 -1.01 -10.23 0.28
C TYR A 51 -0.74 -10.60 1.74
N GLU A 52 0.51 -10.89 2.05
CA GLU A 52 1.03 -10.94 3.41
C GLU A 52 1.52 -9.56 3.84
N VAL A 53 1.01 -9.10 4.98
CA VAL A 53 1.35 -7.82 5.61
C VAL A 53 1.97 -8.10 6.97
N ILE A 54 3.20 -7.63 7.15
CA ILE A 54 3.96 -7.73 8.39
C ILE A 54 4.20 -6.32 8.91
N VAL A 55 3.85 -6.07 10.17
CA VAL A 55 4.07 -4.79 10.84
C VAL A 55 5.05 -5.02 11.99
N ASP A 56 6.13 -4.25 12.01
CA ASP A 56 7.21 -4.29 13.02
C ASP A 56 7.77 -5.69 13.31
N GLY A 57 7.87 -6.52 12.26
CA GLY A 57 8.37 -7.89 12.38
C GLY A 57 7.43 -8.86 13.11
N GLY A 58 6.20 -8.44 13.41
CA GLY A 58 5.16 -9.28 13.99
C GLY A 58 4.64 -10.36 13.02
N PRO A 59 3.58 -11.10 13.43
CA PRO A 59 3.02 -12.16 12.61
C PRO A 59 2.44 -11.62 11.29
N ALA A 60 2.63 -12.38 10.22
CA ALA A 60 2.07 -12.05 8.91
C ALA A 60 0.54 -12.14 8.94
N ARG A 61 -0.12 -11.08 8.46
CA ARG A 61 -1.56 -11.02 8.26
C ARG A 61 -1.87 -11.14 6.78
N ARG A 62 -2.87 -11.93 6.41
CA ARG A 62 -3.37 -11.97 5.04
C ARG A 62 -4.39 -10.87 4.83
N MET A 63 -4.21 -10.09 3.77
CA MET A 63 -5.11 -9.02 3.35
C MET A 63 -5.31 -9.12 1.83
N SER A 64 -6.52 -8.84 1.36
CA SER A 64 -6.82 -8.66 -0.06
C SER A 64 -6.22 -7.35 -0.58
N GLY A 65 -6.01 -7.27 -1.89
CA GLY A 65 -5.63 -6.02 -2.53
C GLY A 65 -6.67 -4.91 -2.32
N SER A 66 -7.96 -5.26 -2.30
CA SER A 66 -9.05 -4.34 -1.98
C SER A 66 -8.92 -3.71 -0.59
N GLU A 67 -8.54 -4.50 0.43
CA GLU A 67 -8.27 -3.98 1.77
C GLU A 67 -7.04 -3.04 1.80
N LEU A 68 -5.99 -3.36 1.02
CA LEU A 68 -4.81 -2.51 0.90
C LEU A 68 -5.10 -1.19 0.18
N ILE A 69 -5.99 -1.19 -0.81
CA ILE A 69 -6.47 0.02 -1.49
C ILE A 69 -7.32 0.87 -0.53
N ALA A 70 -8.20 0.24 0.26
CA ALA A 70 -8.99 0.94 1.28
C ALA A 70 -8.14 1.58 2.40
N GLY A 71 -6.96 0.99 2.64
CA GLY A 71 -5.88 1.57 3.43
C GLY A 71 -5.70 0.90 4.80
N LEU A 72 -4.42 0.72 5.16
CA LEU A 72 -3.99 0.24 6.47
C LEU A 72 -3.90 1.42 7.44
N PRO A 73 -4.66 1.44 8.55
CA PRO A 73 -4.52 2.49 9.55
C PRO A 73 -3.14 2.44 10.19
N ILE A 74 -2.55 3.63 10.38
CA ILE A 74 -1.29 3.82 11.07
C ILE A 74 -1.52 4.90 12.12
N GLU A 75 -1.12 4.59 13.35
CA GLU A 75 -1.10 5.51 14.47
C GLU A 75 0.32 5.51 15.03
N LEU A 76 0.90 6.70 15.18
CA LEU A 76 2.23 6.91 15.75
C LEU A 76 2.10 7.92 16.88
N THR A 77 2.65 7.60 18.04
CA THR A 77 2.96 8.61 19.05
C THR A 77 4.25 9.35 18.68
N SER A 78 4.53 10.50 19.31
CA SER A 78 5.69 11.32 18.92
C SER A 78 7.00 10.52 18.98
N SER A 79 7.80 10.63 17.91
CA SER A 79 9.08 9.93 17.75
C SER A 79 8.99 8.41 17.57
N GLU A 80 7.80 7.84 17.39
CA GLU A 80 7.63 6.45 16.98
C GLU A 80 7.83 6.28 15.47
N GLU A 81 8.23 5.06 15.11
CA GLU A 81 8.32 4.60 13.75
C GLU A 81 7.57 3.28 13.59
N VAL A 82 7.11 3.01 12.36
CA VAL A 82 6.51 1.75 11.98
C VAL A 82 7.13 1.25 10.68
N ARG A 83 7.42 -0.05 10.62
CA ARG A 83 7.90 -0.73 9.42
C ARG A 83 6.84 -1.72 8.93
N ILE A 84 6.37 -1.51 7.71
CA ILE A 84 5.32 -2.31 7.08
C ILE A 84 5.89 -3.00 5.86
N ILE A 85 5.83 -4.33 5.84
CA ILE A 85 6.27 -5.16 4.71
C ILE A 85 5.03 -5.77 4.06
N VAL A 86 4.91 -5.62 2.74
CA VAL A 86 3.80 -6.19 1.95
C VAL A 86 4.35 -7.09 0.85
N ARG A 87 3.85 -8.32 0.75
CA ARG A 87 4.29 -9.30 -0.25
C ARG A 87 3.07 -9.99 -0.87
N PRO A 88 3.03 -10.18 -2.20
CA PRO A 88 1.99 -11.02 -2.79
C PRO A 88 2.13 -12.46 -2.30
N VAL A 89 1.00 -13.11 -2.04
CA VAL A 89 0.95 -14.56 -1.84
C VAL A 89 0.91 -15.22 -3.23
N PRO A 90 1.77 -16.22 -3.52
CA PRO A 90 1.75 -16.94 -4.80
C PRO A 90 0.45 -17.67 -5.08
#